data_AF-A0AAN8Y9A6-F1
#
_entry.id   AF-A0AAN8Y9A6-F1
#
_cell.length_a   1.000
_cell.length_b   1.000
_cell.length_c   1.000
_cell.angle_alpha   90.00
_cell.angle_beta   90.00
_cell.angle_gamma   90.00
#
_symmetry.space_group_name_H-M   'P 1'
#
loop_
_entity.id
_entity.type
_entity.pdbx_description
1 polymer ?
#
loop_
_entity_poly.entity_id
_entity_poly.type
_entity_poly.pdbx_seq_one_letter_code
_entity_poly.pdbx_strand_id
1 'polypeptide(L)'
;MAFKDIAEAKQSCKLYVMAKKVELVVVKSDKTILRYKCGAECCPFLLLISENLTTPGVSVKTRVDHIECGTTYDNSLVDYSTIALYFKEKLQSDPK
;
A
#
# COMPACT_ATOMS: atom_id res chain seq x y z
N MET A 1 -7.74 -3.72 -7.77
CA MET A 1 -8.16 -4.90 -6.98
C MET A 1 -9.32 -4.53 -6.08
N ALA A 2 -10.17 -5.50 -5.72
CA ALA A 2 -11.27 -5.33 -4.77
C ALA A 2 -10.93 -6.03 -3.44
N PHE A 3 -11.25 -5.37 -2.33
CA PHE A 3 -11.00 -5.81 -0.96
C PHE A 3 -12.30 -5.80 -0.19
N LYS A 4 -12.39 -6.61 0.87
CA LYS A 4 -13.57 -6.68 1.73
C LYS A 4 -13.83 -5.35 2.43
N ASP A 5 -12.77 -4.73 2.94
CA ASP A 5 -12.85 -3.48 3.71
C ASP A 5 -11.57 -2.63 3.60
N ILE A 6 -11.61 -1.45 4.22
CA ILE A 6 -10.48 -0.51 4.20
C ILE A 6 -9.27 -1.08 4.95
N ALA A 7 -9.48 -1.90 5.99
CA ALA A 7 -8.37 -2.45 6.77
C ALA A 7 -7.57 -3.46 5.95
N GLU A 8 -8.24 -4.35 5.23
CA GLU A 8 -7.61 -5.28 4.29
C GLU A 8 -6.88 -4.54 3.17
N ALA A 9 -7.53 -3.53 2.57
CA ALA A 9 -6.92 -2.70 1.54
C ALA A 9 -5.65 -1.97 2.04
N LYS A 10 -5.68 -1.45 3.28
CA LYS A 10 -4.50 -0.85 3.92
C LYS A 10 -3.39 -1.87 4.11
N GLN A 11 -3.69 -3.10 4.55
CA GLN A 11 -2.69 -4.14 4.74
C GLN A 11 -1.99 -4.48 3.42
N SER A 12 -2.76 -4.63 2.33
CA SER A 12 -2.19 -4.85 0.99
C SER A 12 -1.26 -3.71 0.57
N CYS A 13 -1.63 -2.45 0.88
CA CYS A 13 -0.75 -1.31 0.61
C CYS A 13 0.54 -1.38 1.42
N LYS A 14 0.49 -1.73 2.72
CA LYS A 14 1.72 -1.87 3.53
C LYS A 14 2.65 -2.96 2.96
N LEU A 15 2.10 -4.09 2.52
CA LEU A 15 2.88 -5.15 1.87
C LEU A 15 3.50 -4.70 0.54
N TYR A 16 2.75 -3.95 -0.28
CA TYR A 16 3.27 -3.34 -1.50
C TYR A 16 4.49 -2.47 -1.20
N VAL A 17 4.39 -1.66 -0.14
CA VAL A 17 5.45 -0.74 0.25
C VAL A 17 6.69 -1.48 0.74
N MET A 18 6.51 -2.56 1.51
CA MET A 18 7.61 -3.45 1.89
C MET A 18 8.30 -4.08 0.68
N ALA A 19 7.54 -4.56 -0.29
CA ALA A 19 8.07 -5.17 -1.50
C ALA A 19 8.84 -4.18 -2.38
N LYS A 20 8.35 -2.94 -2.48
CA LYS A 20 8.98 -1.87 -3.28
C LYS A 20 10.05 -1.09 -2.53
N LYS A 21 10.13 -1.22 -1.21
CA LYS A 21 11.05 -0.51 -0.31
C LYS A 21 10.96 1.03 -0.47
N VAL A 22 9.74 1.53 -0.46
CA VAL A 22 9.43 2.95 -0.65
C VAL A 22 8.71 3.48 0.59
N GLU A 23 8.46 4.78 0.64
CA GLU A 23 7.53 5.36 1.61
C GLU A 23 6.24 5.77 0.90
N LEU A 24 5.10 5.53 1.55
CA LEU A 24 3.84 6.17 1.17
C LEU A 24 3.47 7.20 2.23
N VAL A 25 3.02 8.36 1.77
CA VAL A 25 2.56 9.45 2.62
C VAL A 25 1.06 9.64 2.39
N VAL A 26 0.30 9.76 3.47
CA VAL A 26 -1.14 10.05 3.39
C VAL A 26 -1.32 11.47 2.86
N VAL A 27 -1.98 11.61 1.71
CA VAL A 27 -2.36 12.90 1.13
C VAL A 27 -3.76 13.30 1.57
N LYS A 28 -4.65 12.33 1.68
CA LYS A 28 -6.05 12.55 2.08
C LYS A 28 -6.58 11.32 2.81
N SER A 29 -7.24 11.54 3.93
CA SER A 29 -7.97 10.49 4.66
C SER A 29 -9.29 11.06 5.15
N ASP A 30 -10.39 10.61 4.56
CA ASP A 30 -11.75 10.89 5.03
C ASP A 30 -12.52 9.57 5.20
N LYS A 31 -13.84 9.65 5.47
CA LYS A 31 -14.66 8.47 5.75
C LYS A 31 -14.81 7.53 4.55
N THR A 32 -14.64 8.02 3.33
CA THR A 32 -14.92 7.27 2.10
C THR A 32 -13.69 7.05 1.24
N ILE A 33 -12.65 7.86 1.43
CA ILE A 33 -11.47 7.92 0.59
C ILE A 33 -10.20 7.99 1.45
N LEU A 34 -9.23 7.16 1.07
CA LEU A 34 -7.85 7.27 1.52
C LEU A 34 -6.92 7.34 0.32
N ARG A 35 -6.06 8.35 0.28
CA ARG A 35 -5.12 8.61 -0.82
C ARG A 35 -3.70 8.67 -0.30
N TYR A 36 -2.83 7.94 -0.96
CA TYR A 36 -1.39 7.95 -0.73
C TYR A 36 -0.64 8.53 -1.93
N LYS A 37 0.50 9.16 -1.65
CA LYS A 37 1.55 9.45 -2.63
C LYS A 37 2.85 8.76 -2.23
N CYS A 38 3.77 8.56 -3.16
CA CYS A 38 5.14 8.21 -2.80
C CYS A 38 5.82 9.37 -2.05
N GLY A 39 6.64 9.04 -1.05
CA GLY A 39 7.42 10.03 -0.28
C GLY A 39 8.58 10.63 -1.08
N ALA A 40 9.05 9.97 -2.14
CA ALA A 40 10.13 10.47 -2.99
C ALA A 40 9.69 11.68 -3.84
N GLU A 41 10.50 12.75 -3.86
CA GLU A 41 10.13 14.05 -4.44
C GLU A 41 9.74 14.00 -5.93
N CYS A 42 10.38 13.15 -6.72
CA CYS A 42 10.14 13.06 -8.17
C CYS A 42 9.17 11.95 -8.58
N CYS A 43 8.53 11.27 -7.63
CA CYS A 43 7.66 10.14 -7.94
C CYS A 43 6.20 10.58 -8.11
N PRO A 44 5.61 10.42 -9.31
CA PRO A 44 4.22 10.81 -9.55
C PRO A 44 3.20 9.78 -9.02
N PHE A 45 3.68 8.72 -8.37
CA PHE A 45 2.84 7.61 -7.90
C PHE A 45 1.73 8.09 -6.97
N LEU A 46 0.51 7.65 -7.27
CA LEU A 46 -0.68 7.93 -6.48
C LEU A 46 -1.52 6.66 -6.35
N LEU A 47 -1.86 6.32 -5.11
CA LEU A 47 -2.73 5.19 -4.79
C LEU A 47 -3.98 5.70 -4.09
N LEU A 48 -5.12 5.20 -4.55
CA LEU A 48 -6.44 5.57 -4.04
C LEU A 48 -7.16 4.33 -3.51
N ILE A 49 -7.62 4.41 -2.28
CA ILE A 49 -8.54 3.46 -1.66
C ILE A 49 -9.90 4.16 -1.54
N SER A 50 -10.95 3.55 -2.06
CA SER A 50 -12.31 4.08 -1.97
C SER A 50 -13.34 2.98 -2.02
N GLU A 51 -14.49 3.17 -1.39
CA GLU A 51 -15.63 2.27 -1.52
C GLU A 51 -16.05 2.09 -2.99
N ASN A 52 -16.49 0.88 -3.32
CA ASN A 52 -17.07 0.59 -4.62
C ASN A 52 -18.54 1.03 -4.64
N LEU A 53 -18.93 1.79 -5.66
CA LEU A 53 -20.32 2.25 -5.81
C LEU A 53 -21.27 1.13 -6.25
N THR A 54 -20.74 0.08 -6.87
CA THR A 54 -21.53 -0.97 -7.54
C THR A 54 -21.45 -2.33 -6.87
N THR A 55 -20.43 -2.58 -6.05
CA THR A 55 -20.21 -3.85 -5.36
C THR A 55 -19.86 -3.62 -3.89
N PRO A 56 -20.24 -4.52 -2.98
CA PRO A 56 -19.76 -4.45 -1.60
C PRO A 56 -18.23 -4.48 -1.54
N GLY A 57 -17.66 -3.67 -0.65
CA GLY A 57 -16.23 -3.60 -0.40
C GLY A 57 -15.56 -2.36 -0.99
N VAL A 58 -14.23 -2.44 -1.08
CA VAL A 58 -13.35 -1.30 -1.34
C VAL A 58 -12.45 -1.60 -2.53
N SER A 59 -12.19 -0.61 -3.39
CA SER A 59 -11.18 -0.73 -4.45
C SER A 59 -9.89 -0.02 -4.09
N VAL A 60 -8.78 -0.64 -4.47
CA VAL A 60 -7.49 0.04 -4.59
C VAL A 60 -7.22 0.30 -6.06
N LYS A 61 -6.98 1.57 -6.39
CA LYS A 61 -6.67 2.07 -7.73
C LYS A 61 -5.34 2.81 -7.71
N THR A 62 -4.40 2.33 -8.49
CA THR A 62 -3.18 3.08 -8.83
C THR A 62 -3.53 4.06 -9.94
N ARG A 63 -3.23 5.34 -9.75
CA ARG A 63 -3.51 6.40 -10.73
C ARG A 63 -2.34 6.68 -11.66
N VAL A 64 -1.13 6.50 -11.14
CA VAL A 64 0.13 6.63 -11.88
C VAL A 64 1.08 5.56 -11.37
N ASP A 65 1.79 4.91 -12.28
CA ASP A 65 2.73 3.86 -11.93
C ASP A 65 3.95 4.40 -11.17
N HIS A 66 4.57 3.48 -10.43
CA HIS A 66 5.71 3.81 -9.59
C HIS A 66 6.98 3.78 -10.45
N ILE A 67 7.73 4.90 -10.45
CA ILE A 67 9.07 4.95 -11.07
C ILE A 67 10.10 4.27 -10.17
N GLU A 68 11.33 4.05 -10.65
CA GLU A 68 12.42 3.67 -9.73
C GLU A 68 12.70 4.85 -8.79
N CYS A 69 12.32 4.67 -7.53
CA CYS A 69 12.66 5.56 -6.44
C CYS A 69 13.83 4.95 -5.65
N GLY A 70 14.63 5.81 -5.02
CA GLY A 70 15.60 5.36 -4.03
C GLY A 70 14.96 4.48 -2.95
N THR A 71 15.76 3.61 -2.33
CA THR A 71 15.29 2.70 -1.29
C THR A 71 15.08 3.45 0.03
N THR A 72 13.93 3.24 0.67
CA THR A 72 13.62 3.75 2.01
C THR A 72 13.34 2.58 2.95
N TYR A 73 14.00 2.59 4.10
CA TYR A 73 13.81 1.59 5.17
C TYR A 73 12.96 2.11 6.34
N ASP A 74 12.91 3.43 6.51
CA ASP A 74 12.09 4.09 7.53
C ASP A 74 10.69 4.35 6.97
N ASN A 75 9.70 3.62 7.47
CA ASN A 75 8.33 3.79 7.02
C ASN A 75 7.32 3.70 8.17
N SER A 76 6.73 4.85 8.50
CA SER A 76 5.74 4.97 9.57
C SER A 76 4.43 4.20 9.32
N LEU A 77 4.12 3.81 8.08
CA LEU A 77 2.94 2.99 7.76
C LEU A 77 3.14 1.50 8.06
N VAL A 78 4.38 1.03 8.12
CA VAL A 78 4.69 -0.38 8.30
C VAL A 78 4.92 -0.65 9.77
N ASP A 79 4.05 -1.47 10.35
CA ASP A 79 4.21 -1.97 11.71
C ASP A 79 4.88 -3.35 11.74
N TYR A 80 5.32 -3.78 12.93
CA TYR A 80 5.97 -5.08 13.12
C TYR A 80 5.13 -6.27 12.65
N SER A 81 3.80 -6.18 12.73
CA SER A 81 2.92 -7.27 12.29
C SER A 81 2.94 -7.41 10.76
N THR A 82 2.99 -6.31 10.02
CA THR A 82 3.20 -6.33 8.57
C THR A 82 4.57 -6.91 8.20
N ILE A 83 5.64 -6.52 8.92
CA ILE A 83 6.98 -7.05 8.66
C ILE A 83 6.99 -8.58 8.82
N ALA A 84 6.47 -9.08 9.94
CA ALA A 84 6.38 -10.51 10.20
C ALA A 84 5.54 -11.24 9.13
N LEU A 85 4.40 -10.66 8.72
CA LEU A 85 3.56 -11.23 7.67
C LEU A 85 4.32 -11.31 6.34
N TYR A 86 4.97 -10.22 5.92
CA TYR A 86 5.73 -10.17 4.67
C TYR A 86 6.82 -11.24 4.63
N PHE A 87 7.60 -11.39 5.70
CA PHE A 87 8.63 -12.42 5.78
C PHE A 87 8.04 -13.83 5.82
N LYS A 88 6.95 -14.05 6.56
CA LYS A 88 6.25 -15.34 6.59
C LYS A 88 5.79 -15.73 5.18
N GLU A 89 5.12 -14.84 4.47
CA GLU A 89 4.64 -15.10 3.10
C GLU A 89 5.80 -15.37 2.15
N LYS A 90 6.89 -14.60 2.26
CA LYS A 90 8.08 -14.78 1.42
C LYS A 90 8.74 -16.14 1.66
N LEU A 91 8.97 -16.50 2.92
CA LEU A 91 9.52 -17.82 3.31
C LEU A 91 8.59 -18.97 2.90
N GLN A 92 7.28 -18.79 2.94
CA GLN A 92 6.35 -19.82 2.48
C GLN A 92 6.33 -19.96 0.95
N SER A 93 6.49 -18.85 0.23
CA SER A 93 6.50 -18.83 -1.23
C SER A 93 7.80 -19.38 -1.84
N ASP A 94 8.93 -19.13 -1.16
CA ASP A 94 10.24 -19.63 -1.52
C ASP A 94 10.97 -20.06 -0.23
N PRO A 95 10.78 -21.32 0.20
CA PRO A 95 11.31 -21.82 1.47
C PRO A 95 12.81 -22.12 1.46
N LYS A 96 13.53 -21.70 0.41
CA LYS A 96 14.97 -21.95 0.25
C LYS A 96 15.85 -20.90 0.92
#